data_AF-A0A2C6L8Y0-F1
#
_entry.id   AF-A0A2C6L8Y0-F1
#
_cell.length_a   1.000
_cell.length_b   1.000
_cell.length_c   1.000
_cell.angle_alpha   90.00
_cell.angle_beta   90.00
_cell.angle_gamma   90.00
#
_symmetry.space_group_name_H-M   'P 1'
#
loop_
_entity.id
_entity.type
_entity.pdbx_description
1 polymer ?
#
loop_
_entity_poly.entity_id
_entity_poly.type
_entity_poly.pdbx_seq_one_letter_code
_entity_poly.pdbx_strand_id
1 'polypeptide(L)'
;MGKLSKDRRDIYYRRAKEDGYRARSAYKLLQLDDELHFLSPPSSSPLPSSSSSLFSFQDPLFHNERNLKKTEDKDRDEEEEEEEEKTLEEEESLGRYPHRAVDLCAAPGSWSQVLRRRLWLNYERKLSLYEKRKKKVSLSFQEEERKEQETSSSPQSDEATNSSSPSSSSSSLLLSPPSPPLIVAVDLQEMAPIPGVHTLQADITHETTIHSILQFFSNEPADIVVCDGAPDVTGIHDVDEFIQAHLLRAALTVVMKVLKPQGTFVCKVFRGEQIPLVYLQLLHLFHEVKCCKPAASRNSSIEAFVVCTGFRRLQSLSTSPLSMKGGGEAETKRRREKKKKIEQEEEGRSEEAQGSEEEEEIKRDEWREVAGYDGLARRNEENNERRNTQKKLVQEEEDKPREQREQEEEEEEESEEDEFGGVVEGCLVPFLACSDLNGYDADRNYNDVDESTYVFKPPTQPPLHPPYEQALQTKRHRLQKAAHQS
;
A
#
# COMPACT_ATOMS: atom_id res chain seq x y z
N MET A 1 -16.39 35.78 3.56
CA MET A 1 -16.38 34.32 3.78
C MET A 1 -17.61 33.91 4.55
N GLY A 2 -18.60 33.30 3.88
CA GLY A 2 -19.83 32.86 4.52
C GLY A 2 -19.55 31.74 5.51
N LYS A 3 -19.91 31.94 6.78
CA LYS A 3 -20.02 30.85 7.74
C LYS A 3 -21.13 29.93 7.25
N LEU A 4 -20.81 28.83 6.58
CA LEU A 4 -21.77 27.73 6.46
C LEU A 4 -22.17 27.38 7.89
N SER A 5 -23.47 27.49 8.20
CA SER A 5 -23.96 27.22 9.55
C SER A 5 -23.55 25.79 9.94
N LYS A 6 -23.47 25.51 11.24
CA LYS A 6 -23.15 24.17 11.76
C LYS A 6 -24.04 23.07 11.15
N ASP A 7 -25.17 23.46 10.57
CA ASP A 7 -26.27 22.67 10.01
C ASP A 7 -26.13 22.38 8.50
N ARG A 8 -25.18 23.01 7.80
CA ARG A 8 -24.91 22.77 6.35
C ARG A 8 -23.71 21.87 6.09
N ARG A 9 -23.45 20.92 6.99
CA ARG A 9 -22.34 19.97 6.81
C ARG A 9 -22.77 18.77 6.00
N ASP A 10 -21.89 18.42 5.07
CA ASP A 10 -22.01 17.25 4.21
C ASP A 10 -22.40 15.99 5.00
N ILE A 11 -23.27 15.17 4.42
CA ILE A 11 -23.77 13.93 5.01
C ILE A 11 -22.65 12.97 5.43
N TYR A 12 -21.58 12.82 4.64
CA TYR A 12 -20.46 11.94 4.97
C TYR A 12 -19.65 12.48 6.15
N TYR A 13 -19.64 13.80 6.36
CA TYR A 13 -19.10 14.38 7.59
C TYR A 13 -19.96 14.01 8.81
N ARG A 14 -21.29 14.12 8.69
CA ARG A 14 -22.23 13.77 9.77
C ARG A 14 -22.11 12.30 10.15
N ARG A 15 -22.21 11.42 9.15
CA ARG A 15 -22.06 9.97 9.30
C ARG A 15 -20.70 9.60 9.91
N ALA A 16 -19.62 10.26 9.49
CA ALA A 16 -18.30 9.99 10.07
C ALA A 16 -18.26 10.28 11.57
N LYS A 17 -18.94 11.34 12.03
CA LYS A 17 -19.05 11.62 13.48
C LYS A 17 -19.95 10.63 14.19
N GLU A 18 -21.06 10.23 13.57
CA GLU A 18 -21.96 9.21 14.10
C GLU A 18 -21.25 7.87 14.33
N ASP A 19 -20.47 7.44 13.34
CA ASP A 19 -19.72 6.17 13.32
C ASP A 19 -18.36 6.24 14.03
N GLY A 20 -17.99 7.41 14.56
CA GLY A 20 -16.74 7.61 15.31
C GLY A 20 -15.47 7.66 14.46
N TYR A 21 -15.57 7.95 13.16
CA TYR A 21 -14.43 8.25 12.30
C TYR A 21 -13.91 9.69 12.49
N ARG A 22 -12.59 9.87 12.39
CA ARG A 22 -11.93 11.16 12.58
C ARG A 22 -12.30 12.15 11.46
N ALA A 23 -12.42 11.68 10.22
CA ALA A 23 -12.81 12.46 9.06
C ALA A 23 -13.73 11.67 8.11
N ARG A 24 -14.42 12.41 7.24
CA ARG A 24 -15.30 11.86 6.20
C ARG A 24 -14.57 11.00 5.17
N SER A 25 -13.25 11.14 5.02
CA SER A 25 -12.47 10.36 4.07
C SER A 25 -12.48 8.86 4.36
N ALA A 26 -12.84 8.45 5.60
CA ALA A 26 -13.11 7.05 5.92
C ALA A 26 -14.11 6.39 4.95
N TYR A 27 -15.17 7.11 4.54
CA TYR A 27 -16.16 6.56 3.60
C TYR A 27 -15.61 6.34 2.20
N LYS A 28 -14.55 7.06 1.80
CA LYS A 28 -13.91 6.84 0.51
C LYS A 28 -13.27 5.45 0.49
N LEU A 29 -12.48 5.10 1.51
CA LEU A 29 -11.86 3.78 1.61
C LEU A 29 -12.90 2.67 1.83
N LEU A 30 -13.94 2.92 2.64
CA LEU A 30 -15.03 1.96 2.82
C LEU A 30 -15.74 1.65 1.51
N GLN A 31 -16.12 2.67 0.73
CA GLN A 31 -16.80 2.49 -0.56
C GLN A 31 -15.90 1.81 -1.60
N LEU A 32 -14.60 2.08 -1.59
CA LEU A 32 -13.65 1.35 -2.42
C LEU A 32 -13.60 -0.14 -2.03
N ASP A 33 -13.55 -0.47 -0.73
CA ASP A 33 -13.56 -1.85 -0.25
C ASP A 33 -14.90 -2.56 -0.47
N ASP A 34 -16.02 -1.85 -0.35
CA ASP A 34 -17.35 -2.42 -0.58
C ASP A 34 -17.57 -2.80 -2.04
N GLU A 35 -16.87 -2.14 -2.98
CA GLU A 35 -16.94 -2.45 -4.41
C GLU A 35 -15.89 -3.48 -4.86
N LEU A 36 -14.68 -3.42 -4.30
CA LEU A 36 -13.53 -4.20 -4.80
C LEU A 36 -13.04 -5.28 -3.83
N HIS A 37 -13.55 -5.31 -2.60
CA HIS A 37 -13.31 -6.35 -1.59
C HIS A 37 -11.83 -6.68 -1.38
N PHE A 38 -10.99 -5.67 -1.19
CA PHE A 38 -9.54 -5.84 -0.99
C PHE A 38 -9.10 -5.81 0.49
N LEU A 39 -9.94 -5.35 1.41
CA LEU A 39 -9.73 -5.41 2.85
C LEU A 39 -10.56 -6.51 3.51
N SER A 40 -11.77 -6.76 3.04
CA SER A 40 -12.70 -7.70 3.67
C SER A 40 -13.60 -8.41 2.66
N PRO A 41 -14.10 -9.62 2.98
CA PRO A 41 -15.02 -10.32 2.10
C PRO A 41 -16.33 -9.56 1.95
N PRO A 42 -17.02 -9.74 0.80
CA PRO A 42 -18.35 -9.18 0.60
C PRO A 42 -19.24 -9.58 1.77
N SER A 43 -19.90 -8.60 2.38
CA SER A 43 -20.87 -8.88 3.42
C SER A 43 -22.05 -9.65 2.79
N SER A 44 -22.25 -10.91 3.16
CA SER A 44 -23.43 -11.70 2.76
C SER A 44 -24.75 -11.21 3.39
N SER A 45 -24.72 -10.08 4.10
CA SER A 45 -25.88 -9.41 4.68
C SER A 45 -25.68 -7.89 4.66
N PRO A 46 -26.69 -7.10 4.28
CA PRO A 46 -26.63 -5.65 4.41
C PRO A 46 -26.43 -5.30 5.90
N LEU A 47 -25.56 -4.32 6.17
CA LEU A 47 -25.33 -3.78 7.50
C LEU A 47 -26.69 -3.57 8.21
N PRO A 48 -26.91 -4.15 9.41
CA PRO A 48 -28.14 -3.89 10.13
C PRO A 48 -28.21 -2.39 10.39
N SER A 49 -29.26 -1.77 9.86
CA SER A 49 -29.64 -0.42 10.24
C SER A 49 -29.72 -0.36 11.75
N SER A 50 -29.08 0.65 12.31
CA SER A 50 -29.08 0.96 13.73
C SER A 50 -30.50 1.00 14.29
N SER A 51 -30.93 -0.04 15.00
CA SER A 51 -31.76 0.09 16.21
C SER A 51 -32.02 -1.27 16.87
N SER A 52 -31.90 -1.26 18.19
CA SER A 52 -32.56 -2.14 19.17
C SER A 52 -31.97 -3.51 19.55
N SER A 53 -31.60 -3.55 20.84
CA SER A 53 -31.82 -4.61 21.82
C SER A 53 -30.85 -5.79 21.90
N LEU A 54 -29.87 -5.60 22.78
CA LEU A 54 -29.33 -6.60 23.70
C LEU A 54 -30.43 -7.44 24.37
N PHE A 55 -30.18 -8.75 24.44
CA PHE A 55 -30.76 -9.79 25.32
C PHE A 55 -32.29 -10.04 25.33
N SER A 56 -32.70 -11.20 24.82
CA SER A 56 -33.62 -12.09 25.55
C SER A 56 -33.33 -13.56 25.24
N PHE A 57 -32.82 -14.28 26.23
CA PHE A 57 -32.86 -15.74 26.29
C PHE A 57 -34.29 -16.19 26.59
N GLN A 58 -34.82 -17.13 25.82
CA GLN A 58 -35.96 -17.95 26.24
C GLN A 58 -35.70 -19.40 25.82
N ASP A 59 -35.62 -20.26 26.83
CA ASP A 59 -35.36 -21.69 26.73
C ASP A 59 -36.50 -22.47 26.06
N PRO A 60 -36.21 -23.69 25.55
CA PRO A 60 -37.12 -24.48 24.74
C PRO A 60 -38.03 -25.38 25.60
N LEU A 61 -39.29 -25.51 25.17
CA LEU A 61 -40.20 -26.53 25.67
C LEU A 61 -39.84 -27.90 25.06
N PHE A 62 -39.51 -28.85 25.93
CA PHE A 62 -39.37 -30.27 25.66
C PHE A 62 -40.59 -30.84 24.93
N HIS A 63 -40.38 -31.52 23.80
CA HIS A 63 -41.23 -32.60 23.33
C HIS A 63 -40.40 -33.87 23.19
N ASN A 64 -40.95 -34.94 23.75
CA ASN A 64 -40.33 -36.23 23.98
C ASN A 64 -40.83 -37.20 22.92
N GLU A 65 -40.01 -37.60 21.96
CA GLU A 65 -40.26 -38.80 21.15
C GLU A 65 -38.96 -39.59 20.98
N ARG A 66 -38.98 -40.82 21.52
CA ARG A 66 -37.96 -41.85 21.32
C ARG A 66 -38.44 -42.79 20.22
N ASN A 67 -37.70 -42.88 19.13
CA ASN A 67 -37.36 -44.09 18.35
C ASN A 67 -37.25 -43.77 16.85
N LEU A 68 -36.04 -43.55 16.33
CA LEU A 68 -35.69 -43.86 14.92
C LEU A 68 -34.14 -43.97 14.72
N LYS A 69 -33.48 -44.74 15.58
CA LYS A 69 -32.01 -44.76 15.77
C LYS A 69 -31.17 -45.49 14.70
N LYS A 70 -31.54 -45.48 13.42
CA LYS A 70 -30.71 -46.12 12.36
C LYS A 70 -30.69 -45.44 11.00
N THR A 71 -31.51 -44.42 10.80
CA THR A 71 -31.45 -43.51 9.64
C THR A 71 -30.89 -42.14 10.02
N GLU A 72 -31.02 -41.73 11.29
CA GLU A 72 -30.54 -40.44 11.80
C GLU A 72 -29.00 -40.31 11.85
N ASP A 73 -28.25 -41.40 12.02
CA ASP A 73 -26.77 -41.32 12.11
C ASP A 73 -26.14 -41.00 10.75
N LYS A 74 -26.75 -41.44 9.63
CA LYS A 74 -26.23 -41.13 8.28
C LYS A 74 -26.48 -39.68 7.87
N ASP A 75 -27.69 -39.18 8.14
CA ASP A 75 -28.04 -37.78 7.83
C ASP A 75 -27.17 -36.82 8.66
N ARG A 76 -26.78 -37.22 9.87
CA ARG A 76 -25.93 -36.45 10.77
C ARG A 76 -24.46 -36.43 10.36
N ASP A 77 -23.93 -37.56 9.91
CA ASP A 77 -22.55 -37.63 9.39
C ASP A 77 -22.41 -36.78 8.11
N GLU A 78 -23.43 -36.78 7.23
CA GLU A 78 -23.46 -35.93 6.02
C GLU A 78 -23.55 -34.42 6.36
N GLU A 79 -24.39 -34.01 7.31
CA GLU A 79 -24.46 -32.62 7.78
C GLU A 79 -23.13 -32.14 8.43
N GLU A 80 -22.44 -33.02 9.17
CA GLU A 80 -21.15 -32.69 9.79
C GLU A 80 -20.01 -32.56 8.78
N GLU A 81 -20.00 -33.36 7.70
CA GLU A 81 -19.05 -33.24 6.59
C GLU A 81 -19.28 -31.94 5.79
N GLU A 82 -20.53 -31.59 5.50
CA GLU A 82 -20.87 -30.32 4.82
C GLU A 82 -20.46 -29.09 5.64
N GLU A 83 -20.66 -29.10 6.96
CA GLU A 83 -20.21 -28.02 7.83
C GLU A 83 -18.67 -27.90 7.86
N GLU A 84 -17.94 -29.02 7.84
CA GLU A 84 -16.47 -29.01 7.77
C GLU A 84 -15.96 -28.41 6.48
N GLU A 85 -16.47 -28.85 5.33
CA GLU A 85 -16.07 -28.34 4.02
C GLU A 85 -16.29 -26.82 3.95
N LYS A 86 -17.47 -26.36 4.41
CA LYS A 86 -17.79 -24.93 4.47
C LYS A 86 -16.86 -24.14 5.40
N THR A 87 -16.42 -24.71 6.52
CA THR A 87 -15.48 -24.03 7.42
C THR A 87 -14.09 -23.90 6.83
N LEU A 88 -13.63 -24.92 6.08
CA LEU A 88 -12.34 -24.90 5.38
C LEU A 88 -12.35 -23.89 4.23
N GLU A 89 -13.43 -23.85 3.45
CA GLU A 89 -13.62 -22.83 2.40
C GLU A 89 -13.62 -21.41 2.98
N GLU A 90 -14.31 -21.19 4.11
CA GLU A 90 -14.32 -19.88 4.78
C GLU A 90 -12.91 -19.48 5.25
N GLU A 91 -12.16 -20.41 5.86
CA GLU A 91 -10.79 -20.19 6.33
C GLU A 91 -9.83 -19.85 5.19
N GLU A 92 -9.88 -20.61 4.09
CA GLU A 92 -9.09 -20.36 2.89
C GLU A 92 -9.44 -19.00 2.26
N SER A 93 -10.73 -18.67 2.18
CA SER A 93 -11.20 -17.38 1.68
C SER A 93 -10.68 -16.20 2.53
N LEU A 94 -10.65 -16.36 3.86
CA LEU A 94 -10.16 -15.35 4.79
C LEU A 94 -8.64 -15.19 4.72
N GLY A 95 -7.92 -16.23 4.30
CA GLY A 95 -6.48 -16.22 4.03
C GLY A 95 -6.06 -15.22 2.96
N ARG A 96 -6.97 -14.84 2.06
CA ARG A 96 -6.72 -13.87 0.98
C ARG A 96 -6.62 -12.41 1.44
N TYR A 97 -7.21 -12.07 2.59
CA TYR A 97 -7.29 -10.68 3.05
C TYR A 97 -6.03 -10.23 3.79
N PRO A 98 -5.70 -8.92 3.73
CA PRO A 98 -4.51 -8.37 4.36
C PRO A 98 -4.40 -8.67 5.85
N HIS A 99 -3.18 -8.95 6.30
CA HIS A 99 -2.79 -9.07 7.70
C HIS A 99 -1.85 -7.93 8.13
N ARG A 100 -0.97 -7.49 7.24
CA ARG A 100 -0.04 -6.35 7.41
C ARG A 100 -0.45 -5.20 6.50
N ALA A 101 -0.76 -4.04 7.07
CA ALA A 101 -1.18 -2.86 6.35
C ALA A 101 -0.32 -1.63 6.67
N VAL A 102 0.00 -0.84 5.65
CA VAL A 102 0.66 0.46 5.78
C VAL A 102 -0.30 1.55 5.31
N ASP A 103 -0.49 2.59 6.11
CA ASP A 103 -1.24 3.80 5.77
C ASP A 103 -0.24 4.96 5.67
N LEU A 104 0.00 5.48 4.47
CA LEU A 104 0.92 6.59 4.21
C LEU A 104 0.16 7.91 4.14
N CYS A 105 0.78 8.98 4.64
CA CYS A 105 0.15 10.30 4.77
C CYS A 105 -1.18 10.18 5.54
N ALA A 106 -1.12 9.43 6.65
CA ALA A 106 -2.30 8.92 7.33
C ALA A 106 -3.09 9.98 8.10
N ALA A 107 -2.52 11.15 8.42
CA ALA A 107 -3.16 12.13 9.30
C ALA A 107 -4.52 12.60 8.73
N PRO A 108 -5.60 12.66 9.55
CA PRO A 108 -5.63 12.47 11.00
C PRO A 108 -5.83 11.00 11.46
N GLY A 109 -5.85 10.03 10.56
CA GLY A 109 -5.94 8.59 10.84
C GLY A 109 -7.28 7.94 10.48
N SER A 110 -8.05 8.54 9.57
CA SER A 110 -9.39 8.02 9.23
C SER A 110 -9.32 6.72 8.43
N TRP A 111 -8.35 6.60 7.51
CA TRP A 111 -8.10 5.36 6.77
C TRP A 111 -7.49 4.29 7.70
N SER A 112 -6.58 4.67 8.58
CA SER A 112 -6.09 3.81 9.67
C SER A 112 -7.22 3.22 10.53
N GLN A 113 -8.26 4.00 10.86
CA GLN A 113 -9.44 3.50 11.57
C GLN A 113 -10.23 2.47 10.74
N VAL A 114 -10.36 2.69 9.42
CA VAL A 114 -11.03 1.75 8.51
C VAL A 114 -10.23 0.44 8.42
N LEU A 115 -8.92 0.52 8.18
CA LEU A 115 -8.02 -0.64 8.19
C LEU A 115 -8.15 -1.42 9.49
N ARG A 116 -8.08 -0.72 10.63
CA ARG A 116 -8.19 -1.32 11.96
C ARG A 116 -9.51 -2.05 12.18
N ARG A 117 -10.63 -1.52 11.67
CA ARG A 117 -11.94 -2.18 11.79
C ARG A 117 -12.05 -3.39 10.87
N ARG A 118 -11.71 -3.24 9.58
CA ARG A 118 -11.85 -4.32 8.58
C ARG A 118 -10.92 -5.50 8.86
N LEU A 119 -9.63 -5.26 9.09
CA LEU A 119 -8.65 -6.33 9.32
C LEU A 119 -8.91 -7.09 10.62
N TRP A 120 -9.40 -6.40 11.65
CA TRP A 120 -9.68 -7.06 12.93
C TRP A 120 -10.96 -7.88 12.90
N LEU A 121 -11.96 -7.44 12.14
CA LEU A 121 -13.15 -8.27 11.89
C LEU A 121 -12.75 -9.58 11.18
N ASN A 122 -11.84 -9.53 10.21
CA ASN A 122 -11.31 -10.74 9.58
C ASN A 122 -10.54 -11.61 10.58
N TYR A 123 -9.75 -11.00 11.47
CA TYR A 123 -9.02 -11.70 12.52
C TYR A 123 -9.96 -12.40 13.52
N GLU A 124 -11.02 -11.74 13.97
CA GLU A 124 -12.01 -12.31 14.89
C GLU A 124 -12.72 -13.51 14.25
N ARG A 125 -13.03 -13.44 12.95
CA ARG A 125 -13.57 -14.59 12.20
C ARG A 125 -12.59 -15.75 12.15
N LYS A 126 -11.32 -15.49 11.79
CA LYS A 126 -10.25 -16.50 11.82
C LYS A 126 -10.09 -17.13 13.21
N LEU A 127 -10.15 -16.32 14.26
CA LEU A 127 -10.03 -16.79 15.64
C LEU A 127 -11.21 -17.67 16.04
N SER A 128 -12.43 -17.28 15.66
CA SER A 128 -13.64 -18.10 15.88
C SER A 128 -13.55 -19.45 15.17
N LEU A 129 -13.11 -19.48 13.91
CA LEU A 129 -12.91 -20.73 13.16
C LEU A 129 -11.85 -21.62 13.82
N TYR A 130 -10.72 -21.03 14.22
CA TYR A 130 -9.69 -21.72 14.99
C TYR A 130 -10.23 -22.35 16.28
N GLU A 131 -11.03 -21.61 17.06
CA GLU A 131 -11.62 -22.10 18.30
C GLU A 131 -12.62 -23.24 18.06
N LYS A 132 -13.45 -23.15 17.01
CA LYS A 132 -14.35 -24.24 16.59
C LYS A 132 -13.57 -25.51 16.28
N ARG A 133 -12.52 -25.41 15.45
CA ARG A 133 -11.66 -26.55 15.09
C ARG A 133 -10.93 -27.13 16.30
N LYS A 134 -10.39 -26.28 17.17
CA LYS A 134 -9.73 -26.72 18.41
C LYS A 134 -10.68 -27.51 19.31
N LYS A 135 -11.95 -27.07 19.45
CA LYS A 135 -12.98 -27.81 20.19
C LYS A 135 -13.29 -29.15 19.53
N LYS A 136 -13.46 -29.18 18.20
CA LYS A 136 -13.75 -30.42 17.46
C LYS A 136 -12.64 -31.46 17.64
N VAL A 137 -11.38 -31.05 17.47
CA VAL A 137 -10.21 -31.91 17.72
C VAL A 137 -10.17 -32.38 19.18
N SER A 138 -10.51 -31.53 20.14
CA SER A 138 -10.54 -31.93 21.57
C SER A 138 -11.64 -32.95 21.86
N LEU A 139 -12.78 -32.86 21.17
CA LEU A 139 -13.90 -33.82 21.32
C LEU A 139 -13.56 -35.17 20.66
N SER A 140 -12.95 -35.17 19.46
CA SER A 140 -12.55 -36.40 18.78
C SER A 140 -11.56 -37.22 19.61
N PHE A 141 -10.58 -36.55 20.24
CA PHE A 141 -9.65 -37.22 21.18
C PHE A 141 -10.36 -37.85 22.38
N GLN A 142 -11.35 -37.17 22.97
CA GLN A 142 -12.10 -37.70 24.12
C GLN A 142 -12.99 -38.90 23.73
N GLU A 143 -13.51 -38.95 22.52
CA GLU A 143 -14.29 -40.08 22.02
C GLU A 143 -13.42 -41.30 21.71
N GLU A 144 -12.22 -41.09 21.13
CA GLU A 144 -11.23 -42.15 20.92
C GLU A 144 -10.81 -42.78 22.26
N GLU A 145 -10.48 -41.96 23.28
CA GLU A 145 -10.12 -42.46 24.63
C GLU A 145 -11.26 -43.27 25.28
N ARG A 146 -12.54 -42.89 25.09
CA ARG A 146 -13.68 -43.66 25.61
C ARG A 146 -13.87 -44.99 24.88
N LYS A 147 -13.73 -45.01 23.55
CA LYS A 147 -13.84 -46.23 22.74
C LYS A 147 -12.75 -47.26 23.08
N GLU A 148 -11.53 -46.80 23.38
CA GLU A 148 -10.44 -47.67 23.85
C GLU A 148 -10.72 -48.26 25.24
N GLN A 149 -11.30 -47.47 26.17
CA GLN A 149 -11.66 -47.97 27.50
C GLN A 149 -12.80 -48.99 27.47
N GLU A 150 -13.82 -48.82 26.61
CA GLU A 150 -14.93 -49.76 26.49
C GLU A 150 -14.53 -51.10 25.85
N THR A 151 -13.63 -51.09 24.86
CA THR A 151 -13.14 -52.31 24.18
C THR A 151 -12.20 -53.16 25.04
N SER A 152 -11.59 -52.59 26.09
CA SER A 152 -10.69 -53.29 27.01
C SER A 152 -11.39 -54.13 28.09
N SER A 153 -12.72 -54.11 28.17
CA SER A 153 -13.51 -54.72 29.26
C SER A 153 -14.14 -56.10 28.96
N SER A 154 -13.85 -56.71 27.81
CA SER A 154 -14.31 -58.07 27.46
C SER A 154 -13.31 -59.16 27.90
N PRO A 155 -13.73 -60.27 28.55
CA PRO A 155 -12.83 -61.35 28.96
C PRO A 155 -12.31 -62.16 27.76
N GLN A 156 -11.00 -62.44 27.81
CA GLN A 156 -10.19 -63.06 26.75
C GLN A 156 -10.62 -64.48 26.33
N SER A 157 -10.45 -64.76 25.03
CA SER A 157 -9.96 -66.06 24.57
C SER A 157 -8.66 -65.83 23.80
N ASP A 158 -7.58 -66.43 24.30
CA ASP A 158 -6.22 -66.31 23.82
C ASP A 158 -6.05 -66.83 22.37
N GLU A 159 -5.58 -65.98 21.46
CA GLU A 159 -4.74 -66.46 20.37
C GLU A 159 -3.77 -65.35 19.91
N ALA A 160 -2.48 -65.64 20.08
CA ALA A 160 -1.38 -64.74 19.76
C ALA A 160 -1.11 -64.72 18.25
N THR A 161 -1.19 -63.55 17.62
CA THR A 161 -0.49 -63.27 16.36
C THR A 161 -0.10 -61.79 16.23
N ASN A 162 0.93 -61.59 15.42
CA ASN A 162 1.83 -60.45 15.31
C ASN A 162 1.23 -59.11 14.82
N SER A 163 2.03 -58.07 15.09
CA SER A 163 2.30 -56.88 14.27
C SER A 163 1.16 -55.90 14.03
N SER A 164 1.24 -54.74 14.66
CA SER A 164 1.69 -53.50 14.02
C SER A 164 1.44 -52.35 14.98
N SER A 165 2.48 -51.58 15.28
CA SER A 165 2.35 -50.31 15.99
C SER A 165 1.48 -49.39 15.13
N PRO A 166 0.45 -48.72 15.68
CA PRO A 166 -0.29 -47.73 14.91
C PRO A 166 0.65 -46.56 14.63
N SER A 167 1.03 -46.41 13.37
CA SER A 167 1.63 -45.19 12.85
C SER A 167 0.56 -44.09 12.88
N SER A 168 0.34 -43.49 14.05
CA SER A 168 -0.52 -42.32 14.28
C SER A 168 0.10 -41.00 13.81
N SER A 169 1.06 -41.08 12.89
CA SER A 169 1.81 -39.95 12.38
C SER A 169 1.15 -39.42 11.11
N SER A 170 0.22 -38.46 11.24
CA SER A 170 0.11 -37.30 10.30
C SER A 170 -0.93 -36.23 10.66
N SER A 171 -1.91 -36.45 11.54
CA SER A 171 -3.04 -35.48 11.65
C SER A 171 -2.87 -34.34 12.65
N SER A 172 -1.79 -34.30 13.43
CA SER A 172 -1.55 -33.25 14.44
C SER A 172 -0.55 -32.19 13.96
N LEU A 173 -0.77 -31.60 12.78
CA LEU A 173 -0.14 -30.32 12.48
C LEU A 173 -0.66 -29.32 13.52
N LEU A 174 0.22 -28.96 14.46
CA LEU A 174 0.00 -28.03 15.57
C LEU A 174 -0.83 -26.83 15.10
N LEU A 175 -2.12 -26.82 15.45
CA LEU A 175 -3.01 -25.73 15.12
C LEU A 175 -2.57 -24.51 15.94
N SER A 176 -1.77 -23.64 15.33
CA SER A 176 -1.37 -22.38 15.92
C SER A 176 -2.52 -21.38 15.81
N PRO A 177 -2.82 -20.60 16.87
CA PRO A 177 -3.85 -19.56 16.80
C PRO A 177 -3.44 -18.50 15.77
N PRO A 178 -4.41 -17.86 15.08
CA PRO A 178 -4.11 -16.76 14.17
C PRO A 178 -3.47 -15.60 14.95
N SER A 179 -2.56 -14.88 14.30
CA SER A 179 -1.99 -13.64 14.83
C SER A 179 -2.94 -12.45 14.59
N PRO A 180 -2.98 -11.46 15.50
CA PRO A 180 -3.70 -10.22 15.27
C PRO A 180 -3.03 -9.40 14.15
N PRO A 181 -3.80 -8.60 13.38
CA PRO A 181 -3.26 -7.83 12.26
C PRO A 181 -2.29 -6.75 12.74
N LEU A 182 -1.31 -6.45 11.91
CA LEU A 182 -0.29 -5.42 12.15
C LEU A 182 -0.55 -4.25 11.22
N ILE A 183 -0.72 -3.05 11.79
CA ILE A 183 -1.05 -1.84 11.03
C ILE A 183 -0.08 -0.75 11.44
N VAL A 184 0.59 -0.15 10.46
CA VAL A 184 1.43 1.04 10.68
C VAL A 184 0.87 2.23 9.91
N ALA A 185 0.74 3.36 10.58
CA ALA A 185 0.28 4.62 10.02
C ALA A 185 1.44 5.63 10.06
N VAL A 186 1.79 6.19 8.89
CA VAL A 186 2.95 7.06 8.71
C VAL A 186 2.48 8.43 8.26
N ASP A 187 2.91 9.47 8.96
CA ASP A 187 2.66 10.85 8.56
C ASP A 187 3.77 11.78 9.09
N LEU A 188 3.96 12.92 8.43
CA LEU A 188 4.82 14.00 8.93
C LEU A 188 4.21 14.67 10.18
N GLN A 189 2.89 14.79 10.19
CA GLN A 189 2.14 15.35 11.30
C GLN A 189 1.97 14.32 12.40
N GLU A 190 2.03 14.79 13.65
CA GLU A 190 1.67 13.95 14.78
C GLU A 190 0.20 13.53 14.64
N MET A 191 -0.03 12.23 14.87
CA MET A 191 -1.36 11.65 14.90
C MET A 191 -1.63 11.14 16.30
N ALA A 192 -2.82 11.42 16.79
CA ALA A 192 -3.25 10.81 18.03
C ALA A 192 -3.38 9.29 17.88
N PRO A 193 -3.08 8.53 18.94
CA PRO A 193 -3.00 7.08 18.87
C PRO A 193 -4.35 6.45 18.51
N ILE A 194 -4.32 5.39 17.71
CA ILE A 194 -5.47 4.52 17.42
C ILE A 194 -5.13 3.14 18.01
N PRO A 195 -5.96 2.57 18.91
CA PRO A 195 -5.67 1.27 19.50
C PRO A 195 -5.47 0.17 18.45
N GLY A 196 -4.35 -0.55 18.54
CA GLY A 196 -3.97 -1.59 17.57
C GLY A 196 -3.42 -1.05 16.24
N VAL A 197 -3.06 0.23 16.16
CA VAL A 197 -2.32 0.82 15.04
C VAL A 197 -1.04 1.45 15.58
N HIS A 198 0.10 1.10 14.99
CA HIS A 198 1.38 1.73 15.28
C HIS A 198 1.51 3.03 14.50
N THR A 199 1.57 4.17 15.19
CA THR A 199 1.73 5.47 14.56
C THR A 199 3.21 5.85 14.51
N LEU A 200 3.72 6.10 13.31
CA LEU A 200 5.08 6.53 13.04
C LEU A 200 5.04 7.97 12.51
N GLN A 201 5.53 8.92 13.29
CA GLN A 201 5.74 10.29 12.80
C GLN A 201 7.04 10.33 12.00
N ALA A 202 6.96 10.29 10.68
CA ALA A 202 8.13 10.24 9.80
C ALA A 202 7.82 10.74 8.40
N ASP A 203 8.88 11.13 7.69
CA ASP A 203 8.82 11.51 6.29
C ASP A 203 8.95 10.27 5.39
N ILE A 204 7.98 10.06 4.50
CA ILE A 204 7.96 8.90 3.60
C ILE A 204 9.06 8.91 2.54
N THR A 205 9.74 10.04 2.33
CA THR A 205 10.89 10.16 1.40
C THR A 205 12.18 9.56 1.98
N HIS A 206 12.25 9.38 3.30
CA HIS A 206 13.46 8.90 3.98
C HIS A 206 13.52 7.36 4.08
N GLU A 207 14.69 6.80 3.78
CA GLU A 207 14.94 5.34 3.87
C GLU A 207 14.73 4.80 5.30
N THR A 208 14.99 5.61 6.32
CA THR A 208 14.78 5.25 7.74
C THR A 208 13.31 4.92 8.03
N THR A 209 12.39 5.55 7.32
CA THR A 209 10.95 5.29 7.43
C THR A 209 10.63 3.90 6.93
N ILE A 210 11.23 3.50 5.81
CA ILE A 210 11.10 2.15 5.22
C ILE A 210 11.67 1.09 6.16
N HIS A 211 12.85 1.34 6.74
CA HIS A 211 13.43 0.45 7.75
C HIS A 211 12.54 0.31 8.99
N SER A 212 11.95 1.41 9.47
CA SER A 212 11.07 1.40 10.63
C SER A 212 9.77 0.61 10.37
N ILE A 213 9.18 0.76 9.17
CA ILE A 213 8.03 -0.02 8.72
C ILE A 213 8.36 -1.52 8.69
N LEU A 214 9.47 -1.89 8.04
CA LEU A 214 9.87 -3.29 7.92
C LEU A 214 10.22 -3.90 9.28
N GLN A 215 10.93 -3.17 10.14
CA GLN A 215 11.25 -3.61 11.49
C GLN A 215 9.98 -3.90 12.30
N PHE A 216 8.97 -3.04 12.20
CA PHE A 216 7.67 -3.27 12.85
C PHE A 216 7.00 -4.57 12.36
N PHE A 217 7.14 -4.90 11.08
CA PHE A 217 6.67 -6.16 10.51
C PHE A 217 7.65 -7.34 10.65
N SER A 218 8.67 -7.24 11.50
CA SER A 218 9.70 -8.29 11.65
C SER A 218 10.38 -8.66 10.32
N ASN A 219 10.58 -7.66 9.45
CA ASN A 219 11.11 -7.75 8.08
C ASN A 219 10.23 -8.52 7.09
N GLU A 220 8.97 -8.81 7.44
CA GLU A 220 7.99 -9.33 6.50
C GLU A 220 7.36 -8.20 5.68
N PRO A 221 7.07 -8.42 4.38
CA PRO A 221 6.48 -7.40 3.54
C PRO A 221 5.00 -7.17 3.88
N ALA A 222 4.53 -5.93 3.65
CA ALA A 222 3.13 -5.55 3.78
C ALA A 222 2.26 -6.25 2.74
N ASP A 223 1.02 -6.56 3.10
CA ASP A 223 0.02 -7.12 2.18
C ASP A 223 -0.71 -6.01 1.41
N ILE A 224 -0.88 -4.85 2.05
CA ILE A 224 -1.50 -3.67 1.46
C ILE A 224 -0.80 -2.38 1.90
N VAL A 225 -0.68 -1.44 0.98
CA VAL A 225 -0.31 -0.04 1.26
C VAL A 225 -1.45 0.85 0.80
N VAL A 226 -1.87 1.81 1.62
CA VAL A 226 -2.87 2.82 1.27
C VAL A 226 -2.30 4.23 1.44
N CYS A 227 -2.75 5.19 0.64
CA CYS A 227 -2.30 6.59 0.70
C CYS A 227 -3.42 7.57 0.27
N ASP A 228 -4.02 8.31 1.21
CA ASP A 228 -4.99 9.40 0.93
C ASP A 228 -4.31 10.77 0.89
N GLY A 229 -2.98 10.79 0.85
CA GLY A 229 -2.17 12.01 0.88
C GLY A 229 -2.51 12.97 -0.27
N ALA A 230 -2.67 14.24 0.07
CA ALA A 230 -2.79 15.33 -0.87
C ALA A 230 -2.05 16.56 -0.34
N PRO A 231 -1.49 17.40 -1.22
CA PRO A 231 -0.96 18.69 -0.81
C PRO A 231 -2.08 19.63 -0.34
N ASP A 232 -1.68 20.70 0.34
CA ASP A 232 -2.56 21.84 0.54
C ASP A 232 -2.96 22.41 -0.83
N VAL A 233 -4.24 22.29 -1.16
CA VAL A 233 -4.79 22.69 -2.47
C VAL A 233 -4.68 24.21 -2.61
N THR A 234 -3.86 24.66 -3.55
CA THR A 234 -3.65 26.08 -3.86
C THR A 234 -4.80 26.67 -4.67
N GLY A 235 -5.54 25.80 -5.39
CA GLY A 235 -6.59 26.19 -6.33
C GLY A 235 -6.08 26.39 -7.75
N ILE A 236 -4.77 26.26 -7.97
CA ILE A 236 -4.14 26.20 -9.28
C ILE A 236 -3.94 24.71 -9.60
N HIS A 237 -4.83 24.16 -10.41
CA HIS A 237 -4.93 22.71 -10.60
C HIS A 237 -3.65 22.08 -11.13
N ASP A 238 -2.92 22.75 -12.02
CA ASP A 238 -1.69 22.24 -12.63
C ASP A 238 -0.58 22.07 -11.56
N VAL A 239 -0.45 23.05 -10.66
CA VAL A 239 0.51 23.02 -9.55
C VAL A 239 0.09 21.96 -8.53
N ASP A 240 -1.20 21.90 -8.19
CA ASP A 240 -1.74 20.92 -7.24
C ASP A 240 -1.54 19.48 -7.76
N GLU A 241 -1.75 19.25 -9.07
CA GLU A 241 -1.49 17.98 -9.76
C GLU A 241 -0.01 17.61 -9.70
N PHE A 242 0.89 18.55 -10.05
CA PHE A 242 2.34 18.31 -10.02
C PHE A 242 2.85 17.93 -8.63
N ILE A 243 2.41 18.63 -7.59
CA ILE A 243 2.80 18.34 -6.20
C ILE A 243 2.20 17.00 -5.75
N GLN A 244 0.96 16.69 -6.15
CA GLN A 244 0.34 15.40 -5.85
C GLN A 244 1.08 14.24 -6.50
N ALA A 245 1.54 14.40 -7.75
CA ALA A 245 2.37 13.42 -8.44
C ALA A 245 3.73 13.21 -7.73
N HIS A 246 4.36 14.27 -7.21
CA HIS A 246 5.58 14.17 -6.40
C HIS A 246 5.36 13.34 -5.12
N LEU A 247 4.26 13.60 -4.41
CA LEU A 247 3.89 12.84 -3.22
C LEU A 247 3.64 11.37 -3.56
N LEU A 248 2.96 11.10 -4.68
CA LEU A 248 2.70 9.75 -5.15
C LEU A 248 4.00 9.03 -5.52
N ARG A 249 4.98 9.71 -6.13
CA ARG A 249 6.29 9.13 -6.45
C ARG A 249 7.02 8.69 -5.18
N ALA A 250 7.01 9.51 -4.13
CA ALA A 250 7.57 9.13 -2.83
C ALA A 250 6.85 7.91 -2.23
N ALA A 251 5.51 7.89 -2.28
CA ALA A 251 4.73 6.74 -1.83
C ALA A 251 5.07 5.46 -2.63
N LEU A 252 5.26 5.57 -3.95
CA LEU A 252 5.67 4.45 -4.79
C LEU A 252 7.06 3.92 -4.44
N THR A 253 8.01 4.79 -4.06
CA THR A 253 9.31 4.35 -3.54
C THR A 253 9.16 3.48 -2.30
N VAL A 254 8.27 3.86 -1.37
CA VAL A 254 7.95 3.04 -0.19
C VAL A 254 7.32 1.71 -0.63
N VAL A 255 6.28 1.75 -1.47
CA VAL A 255 5.56 0.57 -1.99
C VAL A 255 6.52 -0.45 -2.59
N MET A 256 7.44 -0.02 -3.46
CA MET A 256 8.39 -0.92 -4.12
C MET A 256 9.28 -1.70 -3.14
N LYS A 257 9.53 -1.15 -1.95
CA LYS A 257 10.40 -1.76 -0.92
C LYS A 257 9.62 -2.53 0.14
N VAL A 258 8.38 -2.11 0.47
CA VAL A 258 7.61 -2.71 1.58
C VAL A 258 6.52 -3.67 1.13
N LEU A 259 6.00 -3.57 -0.09
CA LEU A 259 4.85 -4.36 -0.53
C LEU A 259 5.27 -5.75 -1.03
N LYS A 260 4.50 -6.78 -0.65
CA LYS A 260 4.73 -8.15 -1.11
C LYS A 260 4.35 -8.32 -2.59
N PRO A 261 4.94 -9.30 -3.31
CA PRO A 261 4.41 -9.72 -4.60
C PRO A 261 2.93 -10.10 -4.46
N GLN A 262 2.13 -9.77 -5.47
CA GLN A 262 0.67 -9.90 -5.44
C GLN A 262 -0.07 -8.99 -4.43
N GLY A 263 0.64 -8.09 -3.73
CA GLY A 263 0.05 -7.14 -2.80
C GLY A 263 -0.78 -6.04 -3.51
N THR A 264 -1.54 -5.30 -2.71
CA THR A 264 -2.42 -4.22 -3.18
C THR A 264 -1.87 -2.84 -2.78
N PHE A 265 -1.98 -1.87 -3.68
CA PHE A 265 -1.72 -0.46 -3.39
C PHE A 265 -2.97 0.36 -3.73
N VAL A 266 -3.41 1.19 -2.79
CA VAL A 266 -4.55 2.12 -2.99
C VAL A 266 -4.06 3.53 -2.78
N CYS A 267 -4.20 4.40 -3.77
CA CYS A 267 -3.72 5.77 -3.66
C CYS A 267 -4.74 6.79 -4.17
N LYS A 268 -4.70 7.97 -3.59
CA LYS A 268 -5.33 9.15 -4.16
C LYS A 268 -4.53 9.62 -5.38
N VAL A 269 -5.23 10.14 -6.39
CA VAL A 269 -4.66 10.82 -7.56
C VAL A 269 -5.49 12.05 -7.91
N PHE A 270 -4.86 13.04 -8.57
CA PHE A 270 -5.59 14.13 -9.23
C PHE A 270 -5.71 13.83 -10.72
N ARG A 271 -6.94 13.81 -11.24
CA ARG A 271 -7.25 13.52 -12.65
C ARG A 271 -7.15 14.80 -13.48
N GLY A 272 -5.94 15.34 -13.59
CA GLY A 272 -5.64 16.41 -14.52
C GLY A 272 -5.05 15.88 -15.83
N GLU A 273 -4.20 16.67 -16.48
CA GLU A 273 -3.68 16.38 -17.81
C GLU A 273 -2.63 15.26 -17.79
N GLN A 274 -1.85 15.17 -16.73
CA GLN A 274 -0.68 14.28 -16.63
C GLN A 274 -1.00 12.91 -16.02
N ILE A 275 -2.28 12.64 -15.69
CA ILE A 275 -2.71 11.36 -15.14
C ILE A 275 -2.34 10.12 -16.01
N PRO A 276 -2.27 10.17 -17.36
CA PRO A 276 -1.86 9.00 -18.14
C PRO A 276 -0.45 8.52 -17.82
N LEU A 277 0.48 9.43 -17.47
CA LEU A 277 1.84 9.07 -17.08
C LEU A 277 1.86 8.27 -15.78
N VAL A 278 1.07 8.70 -14.79
CA VAL A 278 0.89 7.99 -13.52
C VAL A 278 0.30 6.60 -13.78
N TYR A 279 -0.70 6.49 -14.65
CA TYR A 279 -1.29 5.20 -15.01
C TYR A 279 -0.29 4.24 -15.66
N LEU A 280 0.53 4.71 -16.59
CA LEU A 280 1.58 3.90 -17.22
C LEU A 280 2.59 3.37 -16.19
N GLN A 281 3.02 4.22 -15.25
CA GLN A 281 3.91 3.80 -14.17
C GLN A 281 3.27 2.70 -13.31
N LEU A 282 2.00 2.86 -12.94
CA LEU A 282 1.27 1.88 -12.14
C LEU A 282 1.04 0.57 -12.90
N LEU A 283 0.70 0.61 -14.18
CA LEU A 283 0.49 -0.58 -15.03
C LEU A 283 1.78 -1.38 -15.25
N HIS A 284 2.95 -0.74 -15.14
CA HIS A 284 4.22 -1.44 -15.17
C HIS A 284 4.48 -2.23 -13.87
N LEU A 285 4.03 -1.67 -12.74
CA LEU A 285 4.26 -2.21 -11.39
C LEU A 285 3.17 -3.18 -10.91
N PHE A 286 1.98 -3.19 -11.52
CA PHE A 286 0.83 -3.97 -11.05
C PHE A 286 0.15 -4.74 -12.18
N HIS A 287 -0.48 -5.87 -11.84
CA HIS A 287 -1.24 -6.65 -12.81
C HIS A 287 -2.54 -5.97 -13.23
N GLU A 288 -3.22 -5.34 -12.29
CA GLU A 288 -4.48 -4.67 -12.53
C GLU A 288 -4.44 -3.29 -11.86
N VAL A 289 -4.90 -2.28 -12.59
CA VAL A 289 -5.01 -0.90 -12.15
C VAL A 289 -6.43 -0.46 -12.49
N LYS A 290 -7.16 0.06 -11.49
CA LYS A 290 -8.53 0.59 -11.65
C LYS A 290 -8.59 1.99 -11.09
N CYS A 291 -9.10 2.93 -11.87
CA CYS A 291 -9.40 4.28 -11.41
C CYS A 291 -10.82 4.29 -10.84
N CYS A 292 -11.01 4.86 -9.66
CA CYS A 292 -12.21 4.76 -8.86
C CYS A 292 -12.65 6.13 -8.36
N LYS A 293 -13.96 6.38 -8.38
CA LYS A 293 -14.59 7.58 -7.82
C LYS A 293 -15.67 7.16 -6.82
N PRO A 294 -15.37 7.14 -5.51
CA PRO A 294 -16.36 6.80 -4.48
C PRO A 294 -17.37 7.95 -4.30
N ALA A 295 -18.63 7.67 -3.96
CA ALA A 295 -19.65 8.72 -3.77
C ALA A 295 -19.34 9.71 -2.63
N ALA A 296 -18.50 9.32 -1.67
CA ALA A 296 -18.01 10.21 -0.61
C ALA A 296 -16.97 11.23 -1.11
N SER A 297 -16.42 11.03 -2.32
CA SER A 297 -15.62 12.00 -3.06
C SER A 297 -16.53 12.95 -3.82
N ARG A 298 -16.22 14.24 -3.77
CA ARG A 298 -16.99 15.27 -4.47
C ARG A 298 -16.84 15.10 -5.98
N ASN A 299 -17.95 15.23 -6.72
CA ASN A 299 -17.91 15.18 -8.17
C ASN A 299 -17.23 16.43 -8.73
N SER A 300 -17.36 17.58 -8.05
CA SER A 300 -16.66 18.83 -8.37
C SER A 300 -15.15 18.78 -8.10
N SER A 301 -14.64 17.72 -7.45
CA SER A 301 -13.21 17.56 -7.16
C SER A 301 -12.52 16.79 -8.28
N ILE A 302 -11.31 17.21 -8.66
CA ILE A 302 -10.44 16.45 -9.56
C ILE A 302 -9.85 15.19 -8.90
N GLU A 303 -10.09 14.99 -7.60
CA GLU A 303 -9.62 13.80 -6.89
C GLU A 303 -10.29 12.52 -7.39
N ALA A 304 -9.49 11.49 -7.60
CA ALA A 304 -9.91 10.11 -7.76
C ALA A 304 -8.98 9.20 -6.96
N PHE A 305 -9.27 7.91 -7.00
CA PHE A 305 -8.48 6.89 -6.33
C PHE A 305 -8.05 5.85 -7.34
N VAL A 306 -6.86 5.31 -7.20
CA VAL A 306 -6.41 4.18 -8.02
C VAL A 306 -6.20 2.99 -7.10
N VAL A 307 -6.85 1.88 -7.44
CA VAL A 307 -6.68 0.60 -6.78
C VAL A 307 -5.84 -0.29 -7.70
N CYS A 308 -4.63 -0.60 -7.25
CA CYS A 308 -3.65 -1.41 -7.94
C CYS A 308 -3.52 -2.76 -7.24
N THR A 309 -3.73 -3.86 -7.95
CA THR A 309 -3.61 -5.22 -7.40
C THR A 309 -2.58 -6.03 -8.16
N GLY A 310 -2.01 -7.04 -7.50
CA GLY A 310 -1.06 -7.92 -8.15
C GLY A 310 0.31 -7.28 -8.34
N PHE A 311 0.91 -6.71 -7.27
CA PHE A 311 2.21 -6.07 -7.35
C PHE A 311 3.28 -6.99 -7.98
N ARG A 312 3.93 -6.48 -9.02
CA ARG A 312 5.05 -7.11 -9.74
C ARG A 312 6.34 -6.51 -9.21
N ARG A 313 7.04 -7.29 -8.38
CA ARG A 313 8.42 -6.94 -8.03
C ARG A 313 9.24 -7.00 -9.32
N LEU A 314 9.88 -5.89 -9.71
CA LEU A 314 10.93 -5.96 -10.72
C LEU A 314 11.93 -6.99 -10.23
N GLN A 315 11.99 -8.14 -10.89
CA GLN A 315 13.10 -9.06 -10.69
C GLN A 315 14.34 -8.24 -11.00
N SER A 316 15.36 -8.33 -10.13
CA SER A 316 16.70 -7.83 -10.44
C SER A 316 16.96 -8.19 -11.88
N LEU A 317 17.18 -7.19 -12.76
CA LEU A 317 17.74 -7.46 -14.06
C LEU A 317 19.02 -8.24 -13.76
N SER A 318 18.97 -9.56 -13.94
CA SER A 318 20.19 -10.34 -13.93
C SER A 318 21.02 -9.67 -15.00
N THR A 319 22.19 -9.16 -14.63
CA THR A 319 23.23 -8.70 -15.55
C THR A 319 23.76 -9.90 -16.32
N SER A 320 22.89 -10.53 -17.09
CA SER A 320 23.22 -11.42 -18.17
C SER A 320 23.00 -10.58 -19.43
N PRO A 321 24.02 -10.39 -20.28
CA PRO A 321 23.85 -9.61 -21.50
C PRO A 321 22.70 -10.22 -22.31
N LEU A 322 21.63 -9.43 -22.50
CA LEU A 322 20.52 -9.81 -23.35
C LEU A 322 21.04 -10.02 -24.77
N SER A 323 21.08 -11.27 -25.22
CA SER A 323 21.16 -11.61 -26.63
C SER A 323 19.84 -11.22 -27.29
N MET A 324 19.70 -9.95 -27.68
CA MET A 324 18.58 -9.51 -28.51
C MET A 324 18.72 -10.12 -29.90
N LYS A 325 17.92 -11.15 -30.21
CA LYS A 325 17.64 -11.56 -31.58
C LYS A 325 16.55 -10.65 -32.14
N GLY A 326 16.88 -9.95 -33.22
CA GLY A 326 15.91 -9.34 -34.13
C GLY A 326 15.73 -7.84 -33.93
N GLY A 327 16.33 -7.04 -34.83
CA GLY A 327 16.01 -5.61 -35.01
C GLY A 327 17.21 -4.72 -35.37
N GLY A 328 18.43 -5.09 -34.96
CA GLY A 328 19.59 -4.19 -35.04
C GLY A 328 20.31 -4.10 -36.39
N GLU A 329 19.99 -4.90 -37.40
CA GLU A 329 20.83 -4.97 -38.61
C GLU A 329 20.76 -3.70 -39.49
N ALA A 330 19.64 -2.96 -39.47
CA ALA A 330 19.51 -1.71 -40.25
C ALA A 330 20.18 -0.51 -39.56
N GLU A 331 20.01 -0.39 -38.24
CA GLU A 331 20.57 0.69 -37.40
C GLU A 331 22.10 0.61 -37.31
N THR A 332 22.63 -0.62 -37.16
CA THR A 332 24.06 -0.86 -37.01
C THR A 332 24.83 -0.63 -38.32
N LYS A 333 24.16 -0.83 -39.46
CA LYS A 333 24.74 -0.56 -40.79
C LYS A 333 24.86 0.94 -41.06
N ARG A 334 23.83 1.72 -40.68
CA ARG A 334 23.86 3.20 -40.74
C ARG A 334 24.95 3.82 -39.84
N ARG A 335 25.14 3.29 -38.62
CA ARG A 335 26.22 3.76 -37.71
C ARG A 335 27.61 3.40 -38.22
N ARG A 336 27.79 2.24 -38.86
CA ARG A 336 29.08 1.82 -39.46
C ARG A 336 29.47 2.64 -40.69
N GLU A 337 28.50 3.02 -41.53
CA GLU A 337 28.76 3.90 -42.67
C GLU A 337 29.06 5.33 -42.24
N LYS A 338 28.40 5.84 -41.20
CA LYS A 338 28.68 7.17 -40.63
C LYS A 338 30.05 7.24 -39.96
N LYS A 339 30.48 6.16 -39.27
CA LYS A 339 31.79 6.08 -38.62
C LYS A 339 32.96 5.98 -39.62
N LYS A 340 32.80 5.21 -40.70
CA LYS A 340 33.79 5.17 -41.80
C LYS A 340 33.97 6.50 -42.52
N LYS A 341 32.92 7.32 -42.58
CA LYS A 341 32.97 8.65 -43.21
C LYS A 341 33.72 9.67 -42.34
N ILE A 342 33.63 9.53 -41.02
CA ILE A 342 34.35 10.38 -40.05
C ILE A 342 35.83 9.98 -39.97
N GLU A 343 36.13 8.67 -39.96
CA GLU A 343 37.52 8.17 -39.93
C GLU A 343 38.30 8.51 -41.22
N GLN A 344 37.64 8.59 -42.39
CA GLN A 344 38.26 9.05 -43.64
C GLN A 344 38.48 10.58 -43.71
N GLU A 345 37.76 11.37 -42.91
CA GLU A 345 37.95 12.82 -42.82
C GLU A 345 39.07 13.19 -41.83
N GLU A 346 39.38 12.33 -40.84
CA GLU A 346 40.48 12.52 -39.88
C GLU A 346 41.86 12.06 -40.40
N GLU A 347 41.95 11.04 -41.26
CA GLU A 347 43.22 10.59 -41.89
C GLU A 347 43.79 11.59 -42.92
N GLY A 348 43.03 12.62 -43.31
CA GLY A 348 43.49 13.68 -44.22
C GLY A 348 44.22 14.85 -43.54
N ARG A 349 44.37 14.84 -42.21
CA ARG A 349 44.81 16.02 -41.46
C ARG A 349 45.77 15.72 -40.32
N SER A 350 46.93 15.11 -40.61
CA SER A 350 48.21 15.40 -39.92
C SER A 350 49.33 14.49 -40.44
N GLU A 351 49.97 14.89 -41.55
CA GLU A 351 51.41 14.69 -41.70
C GLU A 351 52.08 15.85 -40.95
N GLU A 352 52.84 15.55 -39.89
CA GLU A 352 54.02 16.27 -39.34
C GLU A 352 54.13 16.09 -37.81
N ALA A 353 54.95 15.13 -37.38
CA ALA A 353 56.02 15.30 -36.38
C ALA A 353 56.52 13.92 -35.91
N GLN A 354 57.77 13.63 -36.23
CA GLN A 354 58.52 12.41 -35.93
C GLN A 354 59.01 12.38 -34.46
N GLY A 355 59.28 11.19 -33.92
CA GLY A 355 60.40 11.04 -32.96
C GLY A 355 60.31 9.96 -31.88
N SER A 356 60.89 8.80 -32.20
CA SER A 356 61.58 7.81 -31.33
C SER A 356 60.81 7.09 -30.22
N GLU A 357 60.32 5.91 -30.60
CA GLU A 357 60.29 4.69 -29.79
C GLU A 357 61.73 4.15 -29.63
N GLU A 358 62.13 3.81 -28.40
CA GLU A 358 63.08 2.74 -28.02
C GLU A 358 63.56 3.02 -26.58
N GLU A 359 62.81 2.58 -25.54
CA GLU A 359 63.41 2.25 -24.22
C GLU A 359 62.51 1.54 -23.19
N GLU A 360 61.32 1.01 -23.53
CA GLU A 360 60.48 0.30 -22.54
C GLU A 360 60.14 -1.16 -22.90
N GLU A 361 61.10 -1.90 -23.44
CA GLU A 361 61.03 -3.37 -23.57
C GLU A 361 61.89 -4.12 -22.53
N ILE A 362 62.22 -3.50 -21.39
CA ILE A 362 62.87 -4.19 -20.26
C ILE A 362 62.37 -3.59 -18.93
N LYS A 363 61.12 -3.90 -18.54
CA LYS A 363 60.62 -3.76 -17.15
C LYS A 363 59.26 -4.40 -16.89
N ARG A 364 58.85 -5.39 -17.69
CA ARG A 364 57.52 -6.03 -17.55
C ARG A 364 57.50 -7.36 -16.80
N ASP A 365 58.66 -7.89 -16.38
CA ASP A 365 58.75 -9.24 -15.82
C ASP A 365 59.16 -9.35 -14.34
N GLU A 366 59.18 -8.25 -13.57
CA GLU A 366 59.62 -8.31 -12.16
C GLU A 366 58.67 -7.73 -11.11
N TRP A 367 57.37 -7.57 -11.41
CA TRP A 367 56.40 -7.08 -10.42
C TRP A 367 55.07 -7.85 -10.46
N ARG A 368 55.13 -9.18 -10.36
CA ARG A 368 53.96 -10.04 -10.14
C ARG A 368 53.89 -10.69 -8.74
N GLU A 369 54.67 -10.21 -7.79
CA GLU A 369 54.51 -10.54 -6.36
C GLU A 369 54.59 -9.26 -5.54
N VAL A 370 53.43 -8.70 -5.17
CA VAL A 370 53.04 -8.19 -3.83
C VAL A 370 51.69 -7.50 -4.03
N ALA A 371 50.61 -8.21 -3.73
CA ALA A 371 49.30 -7.62 -3.57
C ALA A 371 49.23 -6.88 -2.22
N GLY A 372 48.82 -5.61 -2.25
CA GLY A 372 48.42 -4.86 -1.06
C GLY A 372 49.02 -3.47 -1.01
N TYR A 373 48.16 -2.46 -1.22
CA TYR A 373 48.25 -1.01 -0.90
C TYR A 373 47.98 -0.02 -2.05
N ASP A 374 47.94 -0.41 -3.32
CA ASP A 374 47.85 0.58 -4.43
C ASP A 374 46.41 0.92 -4.90
N GLY A 375 45.39 0.16 -4.48
CA GLY A 375 44.00 0.41 -4.90
C GLY A 375 43.34 1.65 -4.26
N LEU A 376 43.84 2.10 -3.10
CA LEU A 376 43.27 3.24 -2.38
C LEU A 376 43.85 4.58 -2.87
N ALA A 377 45.12 4.59 -3.30
CA ALA A 377 45.78 5.76 -3.87
C ALA A 377 45.14 6.13 -5.22
N ARG A 378 45.00 5.15 -6.11
CA ARG A 378 44.36 5.31 -7.44
C ARG A 378 42.92 5.80 -7.36
N ARG A 379 42.15 5.26 -6.41
CA ARG A 379 40.74 5.66 -6.18
C ARG A 379 40.63 7.06 -5.56
N ASN A 380 41.59 7.48 -4.75
CA ASN A 380 41.64 8.85 -4.22
C ASN A 380 42.04 9.86 -5.29
N GLU A 381 42.96 9.51 -6.19
CA GLU A 381 43.37 10.35 -7.32
C GLU A 381 42.20 10.57 -8.29
N GLU A 382 41.51 9.50 -8.71
CA GLU A 382 40.32 9.60 -9.57
C GLU A 382 39.20 10.43 -8.94
N ASN A 383 38.98 10.29 -7.62
CA ASN A 383 37.97 11.09 -6.91
C ASN A 383 38.35 12.56 -6.79
N ASN A 384 39.65 12.86 -6.66
CA ASN A 384 40.14 14.23 -6.55
C ASN A 384 40.11 14.94 -7.91
N GLU A 385 40.43 14.22 -8.99
CA GLU A 385 40.27 14.69 -10.37
C GLU A 385 38.80 15.00 -10.66
N ARG A 386 37.87 14.09 -10.37
CA ARG A 386 36.42 14.34 -10.55
C ARG A 386 35.94 15.58 -9.80
N ARG A 387 36.39 15.77 -8.55
CA ARG A 387 36.06 16.96 -7.76
C ARG A 387 36.62 18.24 -8.37
N ASN A 388 37.83 18.20 -8.92
CA ASN A 388 38.43 19.35 -9.56
C ASN A 388 37.74 19.68 -10.89
N THR A 389 37.37 18.68 -11.69
CA THR A 389 36.58 18.86 -12.92
C THR A 389 35.21 19.46 -12.60
N GLN A 390 34.53 18.96 -11.57
CA GLN A 390 33.21 19.47 -11.18
C GLN A 390 33.27 20.89 -10.62
N LYS A 391 34.31 21.23 -9.84
CA LYS A 391 34.55 22.62 -9.41
C LYS A 391 34.83 23.55 -10.58
N LYS A 392 35.57 23.08 -11.59
CA LYS A 392 35.89 23.87 -12.77
C LYS A 392 34.63 24.15 -13.62
N LEU A 393 33.75 23.15 -13.76
CA LEU A 393 32.47 23.31 -14.46
C LEU A 393 31.53 24.29 -13.74
N VAL A 394 31.43 24.20 -12.41
CA VAL A 394 30.61 25.15 -11.61
C VAL A 394 31.17 26.58 -11.70
N GLN A 395 32.48 26.73 -11.71
CA GLN A 395 33.13 28.04 -11.83
C GLN A 395 32.96 28.63 -13.24
N GLU A 396 33.03 27.79 -14.29
CA GLU A 396 32.78 28.19 -15.68
C GLU A 396 31.30 28.57 -15.90
N GLU A 397 30.35 27.90 -15.20
CA GLU A 397 28.95 28.33 -15.17
C GLU A 397 28.77 29.65 -14.43
N GLU A 398 29.38 29.83 -13.26
CA GLU A 398 29.27 31.05 -12.45
C GLU A 398 29.86 32.30 -13.13
N ASP A 399 30.77 32.13 -14.10
CA ASP A 399 31.34 33.22 -14.90
C ASP A 399 30.53 33.53 -16.19
N LYS A 400 29.48 32.75 -16.53
CA LYS A 400 28.64 33.06 -17.71
C LYS A 400 27.79 34.33 -17.49
N PRO A 401 27.72 35.26 -18.47
CA PRO A 401 26.82 36.41 -18.46
C PRO A 401 25.35 35.99 -18.27
N ARG A 402 24.60 36.75 -17.46
CA ARG A 402 23.22 36.41 -17.08
C ARG A 402 22.27 36.20 -18.27
N GLU A 403 22.40 37.02 -19.31
CA GLU A 403 21.59 36.92 -20.53
C GLU A 403 21.86 35.62 -21.32
N GLN A 404 23.07 35.05 -21.21
CA GLN A 404 23.40 33.77 -21.83
C GLN A 404 22.88 32.58 -21.02
N ARG A 405 22.78 32.69 -19.70
CA ARG A 405 22.14 31.65 -18.88
C ARG A 405 20.65 31.62 -19.06
N GLU A 406 20.01 32.79 -19.13
CA GLU A 406 18.56 32.87 -19.38
C GLU A 406 18.21 32.31 -20.78
N GLN A 407 19.07 32.49 -21.79
CA GLN A 407 18.90 31.88 -23.12
C GLN A 407 19.19 30.37 -23.15
N GLU A 408 20.22 29.90 -22.46
CA GLU A 408 20.51 28.46 -22.37
C GLU A 408 19.44 27.72 -21.54
N GLU A 409 18.88 28.35 -20.50
CA GLU A 409 17.74 27.81 -19.73
C GLU A 409 16.46 27.77 -20.60
N GLU A 410 16.17 28.81 -21.40
CA GLU A 410 15.04 28.80 -22.34
C GLU A 410 15.23 27.76 -23.47
N GLU A 411 16.44 27.60 -24.00
CA GLU A 411 16.76 26.57 -25.02
C GLU A 411 16.77 25.15 -24.43
N GLU A 412 17.20 24.96 -23.18
CA GLU A 412 17.09 23.67 -22.47
C GLU A 412 15.61 23.35 -22.20
N GLU A 413 14.80 24.30 -21.73
CA GLU A 413 13.35 24.12 -21.54
C GLU A 413 12.63 23.78 -22.86
N GLU A 414 12.91 24.48 -23.98
CA GLU A 414 12.35 24.14 -25.30
C GLU A 414 12.82 22.76 -25.78
N SER A 415 14.07 22.38 -25.51
CA SER A 415 14.60 21.07 -25.91
C SER A 415 14.04 19.91 -25.07
N GLU A 416 13.76 20.13 -23.78
CA GLU A 416 13.10 19.15 -22.91
C GLU A 416 11.61 18.99 -23.30
N GLU A 417 10.92 20.06 -23.70
CA GLU A 417 9.57 20.00 -24.25
C GLU A 417 9.51 19.20 -25.57
N ASP A 418 10.50 19.35 -26.46
CA ASP A 418 10.58 18.63 -27.74
C ASP A 418 11.04 17.16 -27.58
N GLU A 419 11.88 16.83 -26.58
CA GLU A 419 12.34 15.47 -26.31
C GLU A 419 11.27 14.62 -25.58
N PHE A 420 10.38 15.25 -24.82
CA PHE A 420 9.18 14.62 -24.23
C PHE A 420 7.90 14.80 -25.05
N GLY A 421 7.92 15.59 -26.13
CA GLY A 421 6.81 15.84 -27.08
C GLY A 421 6.37 14.63 -27.91
N GLY A 422 6.85 13.43 -27.57
CA GLY A 422 6.24 12.19 -28.03
C GLY A 422 4.82 12.10 -27.49
N VAL A 423 3.82 12.05 -28.38
CA VAL A 423 2.42 11.74 -28.01
C VAL A 423 2.42 10.49 -27.15
N VAL A 424 2.25 10.65 -25.84
CA VAL A 424 2.05 9.53 -24.93
C VAL A 424 0.72 8.92 -25.37
N GLU A 425 0.80 7.80 -26.06
CA GLU A 425 -0.37 7.09 -26.56
C GLU A 425 -1.31 6.86 -25.37
N GLY A 426 -2.49 7.49 -25.42
CA GLY A 426 -3.34 7.68 -24.26
C GLY A 426 -3.60 6.36 -23.54
N CYS A 427 -3.16 6.26 -22.29
CA CYS A 427 -3.34 5.07 -21.49
C CYS A 427 -4.72 5.07 -20.81
N LEU A 428 -5.60 4.16 -21.21
CA LEU A 428 -6.92 3.99 -20.61
C LEU A 428 -6.86 2.98 -19.46
N VAL A 429 -7.10 3.47 -18.25
CA VAL A 429 -7.34 2.65 -17.07
C VAL A 429 -8.85 2.52 -16.86
N PRO A 430 -9.39 1.30 -16.58
CA PRO A 430 -10.81 1.12 -16.28
C PRO A 430 -11.27 2.07 -15.18
N PHE A 431 -12.38 2.77 -15.43
CA PHE A 431 -13.00 3.68 -14.48
C PHE A 431 -14.19 3.03 -13.79
N LEU A 432 -14.25 3.13 -12.46
CA LEU A 432 -15.29 2.54 -11.63
C LEU A 432 -15.91 3.60 -10.71
N ALA A 433 -17.23 3.75 -10.76
CA ALA A 433 -17.97 4.50 -9.76
C ALA A 433 -18.28 3.57 -8.58
N CYS A 434 -17.75 3.87 -7.40
CA CYS A 434 -17.90 3.02 -6.21
C CYS A 434 -19.09 3.48 -5.37
N SER A 435 -20.28 3.48 -5.98
CA SER A 435 -21.50 3.98 -5.36
C SER A 435 -22.76 3.44 -6.01
N ASP A 436 -23.84 3.37 -5.24
CA ASP A 436 -25.18 3.11 -5.75
C ASP A 436 -25.86 4.40 -6.23
N LEU A 437 -26.78 4.28 -7.19
CA LEU A 437 -27.57 5.43 -7.69
C LEU A 437 -28.52 6.02 -6.64
N ASN A 438 -28.77 5.28 -5.54
CA ASN A 438 -29.62 5.70 -4.43
C ASN A 438 -28.85 6.38 -3.29
N GLY A 439 -27.52 6.48 -3.42
CA GLY A 439 -26.65 7.05 -2.40
C GLY A 439 -26.72 8.57 -2.30
N TYR A 440 -26.10 9.11 -1.26
CA TYR A 440 -25.97 10.56 -1.11
C TYR A 440 -24.85 11.12 -2.00
N ASP A 441 -25.14 12.27 -2.60
CA ASP A 441 -24.23 13.10 -3.39
C ASP A 441 -23.40 14.00 -2.46
N ALA A 442 -22.07 13.85 -2.50
CA ALA A 442 -21.12 14.63 -1.71
C ALA A 442 -21.06 16.13 -2.09
N ASP A 443 -21.66 16.54 -3.22
CA ASP A 443 -21.79 17.96 -3.60
C ASP A 443 -23.10 18.58 -3.14
N ARG A 444 -24.07 17.78 -2.65
CA ARG A 444 -25.36 18.27 -2.20
C ARG A 444 -25.47 18.39 -0.69
N ASN A 445 -26.25 19.38 -0.26
CA ASN A 445 -26.78 19.46 1.09
C ASN A 445 -28.21 18.94 1.08
N TYR A 446 -28.49 17.97 1.94
CA TYR A 446 -29.81 17.35 2.08
C TYR A 446 -30.53 17.98 3.27
N ASN A 447 -31.67 18.64 2.97
CA ASN A 447 -32.54 19.27 3.98
C ASN A 447 -33.47 18.26 4.66
N ASP A 448 -33.74 17.12 4.01
CA ASP A 448 -34.73 16.12 4.45
C ASP A 448 -34.13 15.01 5.35
N VAL A 449 -32.91 15.21 5.85
CA VAL A 449 -32.38 14.34 6.91
C VAL A 449 -33.07 14.80 8.19
N ASP A 450 -34.14 14.10 8.57
CA ASP A 450 -35.03 14.43 9.69
C ASP A 450 -34.27 15.08 10.86
N GLU A 451 -34.27 16.42 10.89
CA GLU A 451 -33.41 17.21 11.78
C GLU A 451 -33.71 16.91 13.25
N SER A 452 -34.89 16.35 13.53
CA SER A 452 -35.30 15.87 14.85
C SER A 452 -34.49 14.68 15.36
N THR A 453 -33.85 13.91 14.47
CA THR A 453 -33.03 12.72 14.80
C THR A 453 -31.52 12.97 14.79
N TYR A 454 -31.05 14.06 14.18
CA TYR A 454 -29.62 14.35 14.11
C TYR A 454 -29.08 14.88 15.46
N VAL A 455 -28.33 14.04 16.16
CA VAL A 455 -27.61 14.43 17.38
C VAL A 455 -26.20 14.87 17.01
N PHE A 456 -25.91 16.16 17.12
CA PHE A 456 -24.54 16.67 16.93
C PHE A 456 -23.57 15.94 17.87
N LYS A 457 -22.59 15.24 17.29
CA LYS A 457 -21.47 14.68 18.02
C LYS A 457 -20.22 15.57 17.86
N PRO A 458 -19.50 15.87 18.95
CA PRO A 458 -18.22 16.56 18.83
C PRO A 458 -17.23 15.74 17.99
N PRO A 459 -16.18 16.35 17.43
CA PRO A 459 -15.13 15.60 16.75
C PRO A 459 -14.62 14.48 17.65
N THR A 460 -14.54 13.25 17.11
CA THR A 460 -13.95 12.09 17.80
C THR A 460 -12.59 12.41 18.38
N GLN A 461 -11.86 13.28 17.69
CA GLN A 461 -10.59 13.85 18.08
C GLN A 461 -10.53 15.30 17.60
N PRO A 462 -10.21 16.29 18.47
CA PRO A 462 -9.81 17.60 17.99
C PRO A 462 -8.46 17.52 17.24
N PRO A 463 -8.19 18.40 16.27
CA PRO A 463 -6.87 18.50 15.66
C PRO A 463 -5.81 18.75 16.75
N LEU A 464 -4.68 18.03 16.68
CA LEU A 464 -3.55 18.27 17.58
C LEU A 464 -2.96 19.67 17.33
N HIS A 465 -2.76 20.00 16.06
CA HIS A 465 -2.36 21.33 15.60
C HIS A 465 -3.41 21.88 14.62
N PRO A 466 -4.42 22.62 15.09
CA PRO A 466 -5.41 23.20 14.20
C PRO A 466 -4.75 24.30 13.34
N PRO A 467 -5.07 24.39 12.03
CA PRO A 467 -4.49 25.43 11.16
C PRO A 467 -4.84 26.86 11.60
N TYR A 468 -5.86 27.02 12.45
CA TYR A 468 -6.28 28.29 13.04
C TYR A 468 -5.66 28.57 14.42
N GLU A 469 -4.73 27.75 14.90
CA GLU A 469 -4.11 27.91 16.22
C GLU A 469 -3.45 29.29 16.37
N GLN A 470 -2.64 29.69 15.39
CA GLN A 470 -2.00 31.01 15.38
C GLN A 470 -3.01 32.16 15.41
N ALA A 471 -4.14 32.01 14.70
CA ALA A 471 -5.21 33.01 14.70
C ALA A 471 -5.91 33.10 16.08
N LEU A 472 -6.12 31.97 16.76
CA LEU A 472 -6.67 31.94 18.12
C LEU A 472 -5.70 32.55 19.13
N GLN A 473 -4.41 32.23 19.04
CA GLN A 473 -3.36 32.82 19.89
C GLN A 473 -3.29 34.34 19.69
N THR A 474 -3.30 34.80 18.44
CA THR A 474 -3.33 36.24 18.09
C THR A 474 -4.57 36.93 18.65
N LYS A 475 -5.75 36.31 18.52
CA LYS A 475 -7.01 36.84 19.06
C LYS A 475 -6.96 36.94 20.59
N ARG A 476 -6.44 35.92 21.27
CA ARG A 476 -6.28 35.90 22.73
C ARG A 476 -5.33 36.98 23.21
N HIS A 477 -4.21 37.18 22.52
CA HIS A 477 -3.26 38.25 22.82
C HIS A 477 -3.86 39.65 22.63
N ARG A 478 -4.67 39.85 21.57
CA ARG A 478 -5.42 41.11 21.36
C ARG A 478 -6.40 41.39 22.51
N LEU A 479 -7.15 40.38 22.96
CA LEU A 479 -8.10 40.52 24.07
C LEU A 479 -7.37 40.81 25.40
N GLN A 480 -6.24 40.17 25.65
CA GLN A 480 -5.42 40.44 26.84
C GLN A 480 -4.87 41.86 26.84
N LYS A 481 -4.37 42.37 25.69
CA LYS A 481 -3.95 43.78 25.57
C LYS A 481 -5.09 44.76 25.82
N ALA A 482 -6.28 44.49 25.30
CA ALA A 482 -7.45 45.34 25.52
C ALA A 482 -7.87 45.38 27.01
N ALA A 483 -7.79 44.25 27.71
CA ALA A 483 -8.10 44.16 29.14
C ALA A 483 -7.06 44.82 30.08
N HIS A 484 -5.83 45.07 29.61
CA HIS A 484 -4.81 45.83 30.37
C HIS A 484 -4.85 47.33 30.09
N GLN A 485 -5.65 47.78 29.11
CA GLN A 485 -5.82 49.19 28.74
C GLN A 485 -7.16 49.77 29.23
N SER A 486 -8.04 48.92 29.78
CA SER A 486 -9.25 49.27 30.53
C SER A 486 -9.01 49.19 32.02
#